data_AF-A0ABD3QCF9-F1
#
_entry.id   AF-A0ABD3QCF9-F1
#
_cell.length_a   1.000
_cell.length_b   1.000
_cell.length_c   1.000
_cell.angle_alpha   90.00
_cell.angle_beta   90.00
_cell.angle_gamma   90.00
#
_symmetry.space_group_name_H-M   'P 1'
#
loop_
_entity.id
_entity.type
_entity.pdbx_description
1 polymer ?
#
loop_
_entity_poly.entity_id
_entity_poly.type
_entity_poly.pdbx_seq_one_letter_code
_entity_poly.pdbx_strand_id
1 'polypeptide(L)'
;MKTAVFAYFFLASFCCFGRTRAFSVSKVTSIQAKLQLQSSSDCHSSEESASFSEKPRISSSTTLKRKDSVSYPLQISHQGLTMIIHVEENESILQALERQSLASTPSLGLSNIPHDCRRGNCLTCASRLNAVEPSTQTNLRPNVNNGLSPAVASDLTKNGFVLTCCSYITGPGVSLELEQNDQLWDMVYRSRHNDVGQIGMEAQARLLRRVDEENIGKWKKRMEKVWDSSDN
;
A
#
# COMPACT_ATOMS: atom_id res chain seq x y z
N MET A 1 23.93 -42.44 -36.51
CA MET A 1 23.47 -41.53 -37.58
C MET A 1 22.40 -40.61 -37.00
N LYS A 2 22.38 -39.33 -37.42
CA LYS A 2 21.23 -38.38 -37.60
C LYS A 2 19.87 -38.76 -36.95
N THR A 3 19.05 -37.90 -36.34
CA THR A 3 18.97 -36.43 -36.08
C THR A 3 17.73 -36.22 -35.17
N ALA A 4 17.48 -35.14 -34.41
CA ALA A 4 18.20 -33.89 -34.06
C ALA A 4 17.57 -33.33 -32.74
N VAL A 5 18.01 -32.15 -32.27
CA VAL A 5 17.38 -31.41 -31.16
C VAL A 5 16.68 -30.16 -31.70
N PHE A 6 15.36 -30.04 -31.52
CA PHE A 6 14.62 -28.81 -31.84
C PHE A 6 14.57 -27.87 -30.64
N ALA A 7 15.57 -27.00 -30.53
CA ALA A 7 15.50 -25.80 -29.70
C ALA A 7 15.03 -24.63 -30.58
N TYR A 8 13.77 -24.20 -30.42
CA TYR A 8 13.30 -22.97 -31.06
C TYR A 8 13.45 -21.78 -30.12
N PHE A 9 14.32 -20.86 -30.54
CA PHE A 9 14.45 -19.53 -29.99
C PHE A 9 13.12 -18.77 -30.08
N PHE A 10 12.68 -18.16 -28.97
CA PHE A 10 11.83 -16.98 -29.00
C PHE A 10 12.61 -15.78 -28.44
N LEU A 11 13.52 -15.27 -29.27
CA LEU A 11 14.24 -14.02 -29.06
C LEU A 11 13.74 -13.00 -30.10
N ALA A 12 12.77 -12.18 -29.69
CA ALA A 12 12.38 -10.93 -30.35
C ALA A 12 12.34 -9.87 -29.23
N SER A 13 13.39 -9.10 -28.98
CA SER A 13 14.00 -8.10 -29.88
C SER A 13 12.97 -7.16 -30.52
N PHE A 14 12.12 -6.55 -29.68
CA PHE A 14 11.52 -5.26 -30.01
C PHE A 14 12.59 -4.16 -29.97
N CYS A 15 13.29 -3.99 -31.09
CA CYS A 15 14.15 -2.83 -31.30
C CYS A 15 13.32 -1.54 -31.40
N CYS A 16 13.90 -0.46 -30.90
CA CYS A 16 13.32 0.87 -30.91
C CYS A 16 12.90 1.31 -32.32
N PHE A 17 11.69 1.84 -32.45
CA PHE A 17 11.37 2.78 -33.53
C PHE A 17 10.86 4.09 -32.95
N GLY A 18 11.81 4.92 -32.49
CA GLY A 18 11.52 6.28 -32.05
C GLY A 18 11.11 7.14 -33.23
N ARG A 19 9.82 7.42 -33.37
CA ARG A 19 9.30 8.42 -34.31
C ARG A 19 8.29 9.32 -33.62
N THR A 20 8.81 10.28 -32.86
CA THR A 20 8.05 11.34 -32.20
C THR A 20 7.35 12.23 -33.23
N ARG A 21 6.11 11.88 -33.57
CA ARG A 21 5.19 12.82 -34.22
C ARG A 21 4.61 13.75 -33.15
N ALA A 22 4.97 15.02 -33.21
CA ALA A 22 4.33 16.06 -32.40
C ALA A 22 2.84 16.15 -32.76
N PHE A 23 1.97 15.68 -31.87
CA PHE A 23 0.53 15.91 -32.00
C PHE A 23 0.20 17.31 -31.49
N SER A 24 -0.16 18.20 -32.42
CA SER A 24 -0.71 19.51 -32.10
C SER A 24 -2.11 19.34 -31.49
N VAL A 25 -2.22 19.42 -30.17
CA VAL A 25 -3.51 19.38 -29.45
C VAL A 25 -4.21 20.74 -29.57
N SER A 26 -4.78 21.00 -30.74
CA SER A 26 -5.59 22.19 -30.98
C SER A 26 -7.06 21.92 -30.62
N LYS A 27 -7.53 22.62 -29.57
CA LYS A 27 -8.94 22.94 -29.29
C LYS A 27 -9.89 21.76 -29.03
N VAL A 28 -10.06 21.42 -27.75
CA VAL A 28 -11.36 20.98 -27.20
C VAL A 28 -11.75 21.96 -26.09
N THR A 29 -12.57 22.94 -26.45
CA THR A 29 -13.13 23.94 -25.52
C THR A 29 -14.50 23.52 -25.02
N SER A 30 -14.75 23.79 -23.73
CA SER A 30 -16.07 24.09 -23.16
C SER A 30 -17.13 22.97 -23.10
N ILE A 31 -17.09 22.21 -21.99
CA ILE A 31 -18.33 21.86 -21.25
C ILE A 31 -18.11 22.17 -19.76
N GLN A 32 -18.40 23.41 -19.34
CA GLN A 32 -18.58 23.73 -17.92
C GLN A 32 -20.00 23.36 -17.49
N ALA A 33 -20.18 22.19 -16.89
CA ALA A 33 -21.44 21.77 -16.27
C ALA A 33 -21.48 22.14 -14.78
N LYS A 34 -21.75 23.43 -14.55
CA LYS A 34 -22.51 24.01 -13.43
C LYS A 34 -23.06 23.01 -12.40
N LEU A 35 -22.31 22.75 -11.33
CA LEU A 35 -22.84 22.18 -10.07
C LEU A 35 -22.68 23.24 -8.98
N GLN A 36 -23.78 23.95 -8.72
CA GLN A 36 -23.83 24.99 -7.70
C GLN A 36 -24.05 24.37 -6.32
N LEU A 37 -23.36 24.97 -5.35
CA LEU A 37 -23.68 25.00 -3.93
C LEU A 37 -25.17 24.77 -3.61
N GLN A 38 -25.43 23.80 -2.74
CA GLN A 38 -26.50 23.92 -1.75
C GLN A 38 -25.88 23.79 -0.36
N SER A 39 -25.78 24.94 0.30
CA SER A 39 -25.54 25.05 1.73
C SER A 39 -26.88 25.09 2.47
N SER A 40 -27.12 24.12 3.33
CA SER A 40 -28.16 24.09 4.36
C SER A 40 -27.62 23.16 5.45
N SER A 41 -27.31 23.68 6.64
CA SER A 41 -28.23 23.71 7.79
C SER A 41 -28.48 22.28 8.32
N ASP A 42 -28.27 21.94 9.58
CA ASP A 42 -28.51 22.72 10.79
C ASP A 42 -27.63 22.28 11.97
N CYS A 43 -27.46 23.20 12.92
CA CYS A 43 -26.85 22.94 14.22
C CYS A 43 -27.85 22.30 15.18
N HIS A 44 -27.51 21.13 15.74
CA HIS A 44 -28.13 20.62 16.95
C HIS A 44 -27.07 20.25 17.98
N SER A 45 -26.81 21.20 18.88
CA SER A 45 -26.11 20.96 20.14
C SER A 45 -27.07 20.28 21.11
N SER A 46 -26.78 19.03 21.46
CA SER A 46 -27.49 18.30 22.52
C SER A 46 -26.51 17.99 23.64
N GLU A 47 -26.45 18.89 24.63
CA GLU A 47 -25.73 18.66 25.88
C GLU A 47 -26.53 17.69 26.75
N GLU A 48 -26.19 16.41 26.73
CA GLU A 48 -26.79 15.42 27.64
C GLU A 48 -25.85 15.13 28.82
N SER A 49 -25.92 15.98 29.83
CA SER A 49 -25.10 15.92 31.04
C SER A 49 -25.56 14.81 32.00
N ALA A 50 -25.22 13.56 31.69
CA ALA A 50 -25.48 12.40 32.54
C ALA A 50 -24.56 12.38 33.78
N SER A 51 -25.03 12.99 34.88
CA SER A 51 -24.40 12.93 36.20
C SER A 51 -24.47 11.51 36.80
N PHE A 52 -23.51 10.65 36.47
CA PHE A 52 -23.42 9.29 37.02
C PHE A 52 -22.70 9.28 38.38
N SER A 53 -23.46 9.14 39.47
CA SER A 53 -22.94 9.09 40.84
C SER A 53 -22.49 7.66 41.19
N GLU A 54 -21.21 7.35 41.02
CA GLU A 54 -20.66 6.05 41.38
C GLU A 54 -20.53 5.86 42.89
N LYS A 55 -21.17 4.80 43.40
CA LYS A 55 -20.92 4.32 44.77
C LYS A 55 -19.52 3.69 44.84
N PRO A 56 -18.73 3.97 45.90
CA PRO A 56 -17.40 3.38 46.06
C PRO A 56 -17.50 1.87 46.30
N ARG A 57 -17.27 1.08 45.24
CA ARG A 57 -17.25 -0.38 45.33
C ARG A 57 -15.87 -0.82 45.79
N ILE A 58 -15.75 -1.09 47.09
CA ILE A 58 -14.54 -1.60 47.74
C ILE A 58 -14.08 -2.86 46.98
N SER A 59 -13.05 -2.70 46.16
CA SER A 59 -12.57 -3.74 45.26
C SER A 59 -11.51 -4.54 45.99
N SER A 60 -11.87 -5.77 46.32
CA SER A 60 -10.99 -6.74 46.99
C SER A 60 -9.71 -6.90 46.18
N SER A 61 -8.57 -6.60 46.79
CA SER A 61 -7.26 -6.74 46.14
C SER A 61 -6.92 -8.22 45.96
N THR A 62 -7.38 -8.80 44.86
CA THR A 62 -6.91 -10.10 44.39
C THR A 62 -5.45 -9.93 43.97
N THR A 63 -4.55 -10.51 44.77
CA THR A 63 -3.10 -10.50 44.54
C THR A 63 -2.78 -11.36 43.32
N LEU A 64 -3.03 -10.83 42.13
CA LEU A 64 -2.73 -11.49 40.86
C LEU A 64 -1.23 -11.72 40.80
N LYS A 65 -0.82 -13.00 40.82
CA LYS A 65 0.56 -13.40 40.59
C LYS A 65 1.00 -12.83 39.24
N ARG A 66 1.89 -11.84 39.29
CA ARG A 66 2.45 -11.19 38.11
C ARG A 66 3.15 -12.26 37.28
N LYS A 67 2.53 -12.63 36.15
CA LYS A 67 3.12 -13.55 35.18
C LYS A 67 4.26 -12.80 34.51
N ASP A 68 5.47 -13.33 34.56
CA ASP A 68 6.63 -12.65 33.95
C ASP A 68 6.37 -12.43 32.45
N SER A 69 6.41 -11.17 32.01
CA SER A 69 6.16 -10.82 30.61
C SER A 69 7.38 -11.18 29.77
N VAL A 70 7.18 -12.04 28.76
CA VAL A 70 8.20 -12.33 27.77
C VAL A 70 8.34 -11.11 26.87
N SER A 71 9.58 -10.67 26.67
CA SER A 71 9.91 -9.57 25.75
C SER A 71 11.03 -9.97 24.80
N TYR A 72 11.00 -9.40 23.60
CA TYR A 72 11.92 -9.73 22.51
C TYR A 72 12.66 -8.48 22.03
N PRO A 73 13.97 -8.58 21.72
CA PRO A 73 14.72 -7.48 21.15
C PRO A 73 14.32 -7.25 19.69
N LEU A 74 13.91 -6.02 19.39
CA LEU A 74 13.62 -5.51 18.06
C LEU A 74 14.67 -4.46 17.68
N GLN A 75 15.35 -4.67 16.56
CA GLN A 75 16.24 -3.66 15.98
C GLN A 75 15.43 -2.69 15.12
N ILE A 76 15.66 -1.39 15.29
CA ILE A 76 14.95 -0.31 14.59
C ILE A 76 15.96 0.63 13.96
N SER A 77 15.77 0.93 12.68
CA SER A 77 16.47 1.96 11.91
C SER A 77 15.52 3.12 11.60
N HIS A 78 15.96 4.35 11.85
CA HIS A 78 15.21 5.57 11.54
C HIS A 78 16.20 6.70 11.26
N GLN A 79 16.07 7.36 10.11
CA GLN A 79 16.92 8.49 9.69
C GLN A 79 18.45 8.19 9.78
N GLY A 80 18.84 6.94 9.49
CA GLY A 80 20.23 6.47 9.56
C GLY A 80 20.72 6.09 10.97
N LEU A 81 19.93 6.33 12.02
CA LEU A 81 20.21 5.87 13.38
C LEU A 81 19.62 4.48 13.59
N THR A 82 20.39 3.57 14.20
CA THR A 82 19.96 2.22 14.54
C THR A 82 19.99 2.00 16.04
N MET A 83 18.97 1.34 16.59
CA MET A 83 18.95 0.93 18.00
C MET A 83 18.13 -0.34 18.25
N ILE A 84 18.07 -0.78 19.50
CA ILE A 84 17.34 -1.97 19.94
C ILE A 84 16.34 -1.57 21.03
N ILE A 85 15.06 -1.89 20.81
CA ILE A 85 14.01 -1.80 21.84
C ILE A 85 13.56 -3.20 22.25
N HIS A 86 12.92 -3.32 23.42
CA HIS A 86 12.32 -4.57 23.88
C HIS A 86 10.79 -4.45 23.75
N VAL A 87 10.18 -5.37 23.01
CA VAL A 87 8.72 -5.43 22.75
C VAL A 87 8.15 -6.62 23.53
N GLU A 88 7.08 -6.41 24.32
CA GLU A 88 6.41 -7.52 25.01
C GLU A 88 5.54 -8.36 24.05
N GLU A 89 5.38 -9.66 24.33
CA GLU A 89 4.66 -10.61 23.46
C GLU A 89 3.23 -10.17 23.06
N ASN A 90 2.55 -9.39 23.91
CA ASN A 90 1.19 -8.90 23.72
C ASN A 90 1.12 -7.38 23.43
N GLU A 91 2.26 -6.74 23.19
CA GLU A 91 2.39 -5.31 22.91
C GLU A 91 2.57 -5.09 21.39
N SER A 92 1.90 -4.08 20.83
CA SER A 92 2.15 -3.69 19.43
C SER A 92 3.50 -2.96 19.31
N ILE A 93 4.16 -3.07 18.15
CA ILE A 93 5.45 -2.41 17.92
C ILE A 93 5.36 -0.89 18.13
N LEU A 94 4.25 -0.26 17.71
CA LEU A 94 4.01 1.17 17.96
C LEU A 94 3.92 1.49 19.46
N GLN A 95 3.25 0.65 20.25
CA GLN A 95 3.12 0.88 21.70
C GLN A 95 4.48 0.74 22.41
N ALA A 96 5.31 -0.24 22.01
CA ALA A 96 6.67 -0.38 22.54
C ALA A 96 7.56 0.83 22.17
N LEU A 97 7.40 1.35 20.94
CA LEU A 97 8.05 2.58 20.47
C LEU A 97 7.61 3.81 21.29
N GLU A 98 6.32 3.99 21.53
CA GLU A 98 5.77 5.08 22.35
C GLU A 98 6.30 5.01 23.79
N ARG A 99 6.29 3.82 24.40
CA ARG A 99 6.87 3.57 25.74
C ARG A 99 8.36 3.93 25.79
N GLN A 100 9.12 3.63 24.74
CA GLN A 100 10.53 4.00 24.66
C GLN A 100 10.74 5.51 24.47
N SER A 101 9.85 6.21 23.75
CA SER A 101 9.93 7.68 23.57
C SER A 101 9.61 8.47 24.84
N LEU A 102 8.78 7.91 25.73
CA LEU A 102 8.47 8.49 27.05
C LEU A 102 9.56 8.22 28.09
N ALA A 103 10.36 7.17 27.92
CA ALA A 103 11.51 6.91 28.77
C ALA A 103 12.54 8.04 28.60
N SER A 104 12.88 8.72 29.70
CA SER A 104 13.60 10.00 29.71
C SER A 104 15.07 9.97 29.27
N THR A 105 15.49 8.89 28.60
CA THR A 105 16.79 8.71 27.95
C THR A 105 16.79 9.39 26.56
N PRO A 106 17.53 10.49 26.36
CA PRO A 106 17.43 11.34 25.15
C PRO A 106 18.17 10.77 23.92
N SER A 107 18.24 9.44 23.77
CA SER A 107 19.09 8.76 22.78
C SER A 107 18.46 8.62 21.39
N LEU A 108 17.28 9.21 21.16
CA LEU A 108 16.48 8.99 19.96
C LEU A 108 15.78 10.28 19.53
N GLY A 109 15.92 10.63 18.24
CA GLY A 109 15.05 11.58 17.55
C GLY A 109 13.64 11.03 17.26
N LEU A 110 13.19 9.96 17.93
CA LEU A 110 11.85 9.37 17.79
C LEU A 110 10.74 10.21 18.46
N SER A 111 10.92 11.53 18.57
CA SER A 111 9.91 12.46 19.08
C SER A 111 8.66 12.53 18.19
N ASN A 112 8.74 12.02 16.95
CA ASN A 112 7.62 11.95 16.02
C ASN A 112 7.62 10.60 15.27
N ILE A 113 7.09 9.55 15.89
CA ILE A 113 6.84 8.27 15.22
C ILE A 113 5.56 8.41 14.39
N PRO A 114 5.59 8.24 13.05
CA PRO A 114 4.43 8.50 12.20
C PRO A 114 3.31 7.48 12.48
N HIS A 115 2.19 7.95 12.99
CA HIS A 115 0.98 7.16 13.20
C HIS A 115 -0.25 8.06 13.16
N ASP A 116 -1.40 7.47 12.82
CA ASP A 116 -2.68 8.18 12.74
C ASP A 116 -3.81 7.29 13.28
N CYS A 117 -4.37 6.39 12.47
CA CYS A 117 -5.58 5.64 12.86
C CYS A 117 -5.42 4.63 14.03
N ARG A 118 -4.18 4.23 14.36
CA ARG A 118 -3.82 3.14 15.32
C ARG A 118 -4.55 1.78 15.15
N ARG A 119 -5.24 1.56 14.03
CA ARG A 119 -6.10 0.38 13.76
C ARG A 119 -5.64 -0.50 12.59
N GLY A 120 -4.57 -0.12 11.89
CA GLY A 120 -4.09 -0.77 10.66
C GLY A 120 -4.75 -0.26 9.37
N ASN A 121 -5.81 0.55 9.47
CA ASN A 121 -6.58 1.04 8.33
C ASN A 121 -5.87 2.13 7.48
N CYS A 122 -4.70 2.63 7.91
CA CYS A 122 -3.93 3.67 7.20
C CYS A 122 -2.46 3.26 7.04
N LEU A 123 -1.79 3.79 6.02
CA LEU A 123 -0.39 3.48 5.70
C LEU A 123 0.64 4.35 6.45
N THR A 124 0.20 5.30 7.29
CA THR A 124 1.07 6.25 8.02
C THR A 124 2.12 5.57 8.89
N CYS A 125 1.76 4.47 9.56
CA CYS A 125 2.66 3.71 10.44
C CYS A 125 3.41 2.57 9.74
N ALA A 126 3.59 2.68 8.43
CA ALA A 126 4.30 1.69 7.64
C ALA A 126 5.80 1.70 7.94
N SER A 127 6.36 0.50 8.01
CA SER A 127 7.78 0.25 8.20
C SER A 127 8.18 -0.94 7.34
N ARG A 128 9.45 -1.02 6.98
CA ARG A 128 9.96 -2.08 6.11
C ARG A 128 10.83 -3.06 6.90
N LEU A 129 10.72 -4.34 6.60
CA LEU A 129 11.61 -5.36 7.17
C LEU A 129 12.99 -5.27 6.49
N ASN A 130 14.04 -5.08 7.29
CA ASN A 130 15.44 -5.09 6.83
C ASN A 130 16.00 -6.53 6.70
N ALA A 131 15.13 -7.51 6.47
CA ALA A 131 15.51 -8.91 6.36
C ALA A 131 16.30 -9.15 5.05
N VAL A 132 17.54 -9.61 5.19
CA VAL A 132 18.46 -9.90 4.07
C VAL A 132 18.02 -11.13 3.27
N GLU A 133 17.22 -12.02 3.86
CA GLU A 133 16.79 -13.30 3.28
C GLU A 133 15.27 -13.46 3.37
N PRO A 134 14.55 -13.69 2.24
CA PRO A 134 13.09 -13.80 2.21
C PRO A 134 12.54 -15.19 2.61
N SER A 135 13.40 -16.08 3.10
CA SER A 135 13.14 -17.53 3.19
C SER A 135 12.80 -18.05 4.59
N THR A 136 13.15 -17.33 5.65
CA THR A 136 12.88 -17.72 7.04
C THR A 136 11.62 -17.08 7.58
N GLN A 137 10.82 -17.86 8.31
CA GLN A 137 9.64 -17.37 9.03
C GLN A 137 10.01 -16.16 9.88
N THR A 138 9.49 -14.98 9.52
CA THR A 138 9.72 -13.78 10.31
C THR A 138 9.10 -13.98 11.69
N ASN A 139 9.85 -13.70 12.76
CA ASN A 139 9.37 -13.67 14.15
C ASN A 139 8.43 -12.47 14.44
N LEU A 140 7.64 -12.11 13.44
CA LEU A 140 6.71 -11.02 13.36
C LEU A 140 5.39 -11.60 12.91
N ARG A 141 4.35 -11.34 13.69
CA ARG A 141 2.96 -11.63 13.32
C ARG A 141 2.33 -10.34 12.82
N PRO A 142 2.29 -10.09 11.49
CA PRO A 142 1.43 -9.02 10.97
C PRO A 142 -0.02 -9.36 11.31
N ASN A 143 -0.79 -8.38 11.78
CA ASN A 143 -2.23 -8.55 11.81
C ASN A 143 -2.72 -8.70 10.36
N VAL A 144 -3.62 -9.66 10.13
CA VAL A 144 -4.22 -9.97 8.83
C VAL A 144 -5.51 -9.19 8.62
N ASN A 145 -6.13 -8.72 9.71
CA ASN A 145 -7.43 -8.06 9.74
C ASN A 145 -7.28 -6.53 9.88
N ASN A 146 -6.49 -5.91 8.99
CA ASN A 146 -6.09 -4.50 9.08
C ASN A 146 -7.10 -3.50 8.49
N GLY A 147 -8.32 -3.94 8.13
CA GLY A 147 -9.30 -3.10 7.43
C GLY A 147 -8.91 -2.64 6.01
N LEU A 148 -7.65 -2.84 5.60
CA LEU A 148 -7.17 -2.60 4.24
C LEU A 148 -7.81 -3.58 3.24
N SER A 149 -7.97 -3.14 1.99
CA SER A 149 -8.40 -4.04 0.91
C SER A 149 -7.42 -5.22 0.76
N PRO A 150 -7.89 -6.46 0.48
CA PRO A 150 -7.02 -7.64 0.41
C PRO A 150 -5.85 -7.48 -0.57
N ALA A 151 -6.05 -6.81 -1.71
CA ALA A 151 -5.00 -6.52 -2.67
C ALA A 151 -3.87 -5.65 -2.07
N VAL A 152 -4.22 -4.60 -1.32
CA VAL A 152 -3.22 -3.76 -0.62
C VAL A 152 -2.50 -4.58 0.45
N ALA A 153 -3.21 -5.39 1.23
CA ALA A 153 -2.60 -6.24 2.25
C ALA A 153 -1.61 -7.28 1.65
N SER A 154 -1.93 -7.86 0.50
CA SER A 154 -0.99 -8.73 -0.24
C SER A 154 0.20 -7.97 -0.79
N ASP A 155 0.00 -6.75 -1.29
CA ASP A 155 1.09 -5.89 -1.80
C ASP A 155 2.07 -5.53 -0.68
N LEU A 156 1.58 -5.14 0.51
CA LEU A 156 2.42 -4.87 1.68
C LEU A 156 3.28 -6.09 2.05
N THR A 157 2.61 -7.24 2.25
CA THR A 157 3.26 -8.48 2.70
C THR A 157 4.31 -8.95 1.70
N LYS A 158 4.00 -8.90 0.40
CA LYS A 158 4.90 -9.31 -0.70
C LYS A 158 6.16 -8.45 -0.77
N ASN A 159 6.08 -7.17 -0.43
CA ASN A 159 7.20 -6.23 -0.49
C ASN A 159 7.92 -6.05 0.85
N GLY A 160 7.56 -6.84 1.88
CA GLY A 160 8.20 -6.78 3.21
C GLY A 160 7.79 -5.55 4.05
N PHE A 161 6.65 -4.94 3.76
CA PHE A 161 6.10 -3.82 4.54
C PHE A 161 5.16 -4.32 5.64
N VAL A 162 5.23 -3.66 6.78
CA VAL A 162 4.49 -3.99 7.99
C VAL A 162 3.92 -2.71 8.62
N LEU A 163 2.79 -2.82 9.32
CA LEU A 163 2.16 -1.70 10.02
C LEU A 163 2.44 -1.82 11.52
N THR A 164 3.22 -0.89 12.08
CA THR A 164 3.70 -1.00 13.47
C THR A 164 2.58 -0.93 14.51
N CYS A 165 1.45 -0.27 14.20
CA CYS A 165 0.32 -0.15 15.12
C CYS A 165 -0.48 -1.44 15.34
N CYS A 166 -0.31 -2.45 14.47
CA CYS A 166 -1.05 -3.72 14.57
C CYS A 166 -0.17 -4.97 14.37
N SER A 167 1.15 -4.81 14.28
CA SER A 167 2.08 -5.93 14.17
C SER A 167 2.70 -6.26 15.54
N TYR A 168 2.83 -7.55 15.82
CA TYR A 168 3.35 -8.10 17.08
C TYR A 168 4.61 -8.92 16.83
N ILE A 169 5.45 -9.08 17.86
CA ILE A 169 6.70 -9.86 17.78
C ILE A 169 6.55 -11.15 18.56
N THR A 170 6.92 -12.26 17.93
CA THR A 170 6.84 -13.61 18.50
C THR A 170 8.22 -14.21 18.84
N GLY A 171 9.30 -13.48 18.55
CA GLY A 171 10.67 -13.96 18.76
C GLY A 171 11.74 -12.93 18.40
N PRO A 172 13.02 -13.21 18.70
CA PRO A 172 14.13 -12.28 18.44
C PRO A 172 14.51 -12.20 16.95
N GLY A 173 15.38 -11.24 16.61
CA GLY A 173 16.00 -11.14 15.28
C GLY A 173 15.19 -10.34 14.25
N VAL A 174 14.14 -9.65 14.67
CA VAL A 174 13.39 -8.72 13.79
C VAL A 174 14.18 -7.41 13.67
N SER A 175 14.30 -6.91 12.43
CA SER A 175 14.89 -5.61 12.10
C SER A 175 13.93 -4.80 11.22
N LEU A 176 13.61 -3.57 11.63
CA LEU A 176 12.66 -2.69 10.94
C LEU A 176 13.28 -1.34 10.57
N GLU A 177 12.90 -0.80 9.42
CA GLU A 177 13.15 0.58 9.00
C GLU A 177 11.85 1.39 9.07
N LEU A 178 11.85 2.50 9.82
CA LEU A 178 10.70 3.40 9.97
C LEU A 178 10.61 4.43 8.83
N GLU A 179 9.55 5.24 8.82
CA GLU A 179 9.29 6.31 7.83
C GLU A 179 9.21 5.83 6.36
N GLN A 180 8.84 4.57 6.16
CA GLN A 180 8.69 3.97 4.82
C GLN A 180 7.28 4.17 4.23
N ASN A 181 6.48 5.05 4.82
CA ASN A 181 5.12 5.39 4.38
C ASN A 181 5.09 5.94 2.95
N ASP A 182 5.96 6.87 2.59
CA ASP A 182 5.88 7.54 1.28
C ASP A 182 6.24 6.59 0.13
N GLN A 183 7.23 5.72 0.33
CA GLN A 183 7.55 4.65 -0.61
C GLN A 183 6.36 3.69 -0.78
N LEU A 184 5.64 3.37 0.30
CA LEU A 184 4.47 2.49 0.24
C LEU A 184 3.25 3.18 -0.40
N TRP A 185 3.02 4.46 -0.15
CA TRP A 185 1.99 5.26 -0.84
C TRP A 185 2.25 5.30 -2.35
N ASP A 186 3.49 5.59 -2.75
CA ASP A 186 3.89 5.58 -4.15
C ASP A 186 3.69 4.21 -4.80
N MET A 187 4.09 3.13 -4.12
CA MET A 187 3.87 1.77 -4.59
C MET A 187 2.39 1.44 -4.77
N VAL A 188 1.56 1.66 -3.74
CA VAL A 188 0.15 1.26 -3.74
C VAL A 188 -0.67 2.09 -4.75
N TYR A 189 -0.39 3.39 -4.88
CA TYR A 189 -1.23 4.29 -5.68
C TYR A 189 -0.68 4.58 -7.08
N ARG A 190 0.64 4.84 -7.25
CA ARG A 190 1.20 5.08 -8.61
C ARG A 190 1.22 3.81 -9.45
N SER A 191 1.53 2.64 -8.86
CA SER A 191 1.54 1.38 -9.62
C SER A 191 0.18 1.09 -10.27
N ARG A 192 -0.91 1.33 -9.52
CA ARG A 192 -2.30 1.11 -9.99
C ARG A 192 -2.75 2.09 -11.08
N HIS A 193 -2.10 3.25 -11.21
CA HIS A 193 -2.43 4.20 -12.29
C HIS A 193 -1.85 3.78 -13.65
N ASN A 194 -0.77 2.98 -13.68
CA ASN A 194 -0.25 2.42 -14.93
C ASN A 194 -1.26 1.43 -15.56
N ASP A 195 -1.92 0.62 -14.73
CA ASP A 195 -2.95 -0.33 -15.19
C ASP A 195 -4.18 0.38 -15.79
N VAL A 196 -4.54 1.58 -15.34
CA VAL A 196 -5.65 2.36 -15.91
C VAL A 196 -5.38 2.68 -17.39
N GLY A 197 -4.13 2.93 -17.76
CA GLY A 197 -3.73 3.08 -19.17
C GLY A 197 -3.98 1.80 -19.97
N GLN A 198 -3.59 0.64 -19.44
CA GLN A 198 -3.79 -0.65 -20.11
C GLN A 198 -5.27 -1.04 -20.21
N ILE A 199 -6.04 -0.88 -19.13
CA ILE A 199 -7.50 -1.12 -19.10
C ILE A 199 -8.23 -0.17 -20.05
N GLY A 200 -7.84 1.10 -20.10
CA GLY A 200 -8.40 2.09 -21.02
C GLY A 200 -8.13 1.74 -22.49
N MET A 201 -6.90 1.36 -22.81
CA MET A 201 -6.51 0.90 -24.15
C MET A 201 -7.22 -0.40 -24.54
N GLU A 202 -7.41 -1.34 -23.60
CA GLU A 202 -8.16 -2.57 -23.86
C GLU A 202 -9.65 -2.28 -24.10
N ALA A 203 -10.27 -1.43 -23.28
CA ALA A 203 -11.65 -1.01 -23.46
C ALA A 203 -11.86 -0.28 -24.79
N GLN A 204 -10.93 0.59 -25.18
CA GLN A 204 -10.92 1.27 -26.48
C GLN A 204 -10.77 0.26 -27.64
N ALA A 205 -9.88 -0.72 -27.52
CA ALA A 205 -9.71 -1.77 -28.53
C ALA A 205 -10.96 -2.66 -28.66
N ARG A 206 -11.61 -3.01 -27.54
CA ARG A 206 -12.89 -3.74 -27.52
C ARG A 206 -14.02 -2.93 -28.19
N LEU A 207 -14.08 -1.62 -27.96
CA LEU A 207 -15.05 -0.73 -28.61
C LEU A 207 -14.80 -0.62 -30.12
N LEU A 208 -13.55 -0.44 -30.55
CA LEU A 208 -13.18 -0.36 -31.97
C LEU A 208 -13.55 -1.64 -32.73
N ARG A 209 -13.29 -2.82 -32.14
CA ARG A 209 -13.71 -4.11 -32.73
C ARG A 209 -15.22 -4.17 -32.95
N ARG A 210 -16.02 -3.80 -31.94
CA ARG A 210 -17.49 -3.80 -32.05
C ARG A 210 -18.00 -2.84 -33.15
N VAL A 211 -17.41 -1.65 -33.25
CA VAL A 211 -17.74 -0.68 -34.32
C VAL A 211 -17.36 -1.20 -35.71
N ASP A 212 -16.24 -1.92 -35.83
CA ASP A 212 -15.80 -2.52 -37.10
C ASP A 212 -16.64 -3.76 -37.48
N GLU A 213 -17.07 -4.57 -36.50
CA GLU A 213 -18.04 -5.68 -36.66
C GLU A 213 -19.40 -5.17 -37.15
N GLU A 214 -19.88 -4.03 -36.65
CA GLU A 214 -21.09 -3.35 -37.13
C GLU A 214 -20.89 -2.70 -38.53
N ASN A 215 -19.65 -2.45 -38.96
CA ASN A 215 -19.32 -1.70 -40.18
C ASN A 215 -18.36 -2.46 -41.13
N ILE A 216 -18.52 -3.79 -41.28
CA ILE A 216 -17.64 -4.67 -42.08
C ILE A 216 -17.27 -4.09 -43.45
N GLY A 217 -18.21 -3.49 -44.19
CA GLY A 217 -17.95 -2.90 -45.50
C GLY A 217 -17.00 -1.69 -45.49
N LYS A 218 -17.02 -0.86 -44.42
CA LYS A 218 -16.06 0.24 -44.22
C LYS A 218 -14.73 -0.25 -43.66
N TRP A 219 -14.75 -1.33 -42.88
CA TRP A 219 -13.53 -1.98 -42.39
C TRP A 219 -12.76 -2.62 -43.56
N LYS A 220 -13.41 -3.41 -44.42
CA LYS A 220 -12.78 -4.06 -45.58
C LYS A 220 -12.08 -3.05 -46.50
N LYS A 221 -12.76 -1.96 -46.87
CA LYS A 221 -12.18 -0.87 -47.69
C LYS A 221 -11.00 -0.16 -47.03
N ARG A 222 -10.96 -0.07 -45.69
CA ARG A 222 -9.80 0.46 -44.96
C ARG A 222 -8.63 -0.51 -45.00
N MET A 223 -8.87 -1.81 -44.84
CA MET A 223 -7.82 -2.84 -44.89
C MET A 223 -7.23 -3.00 -46.30
N GLU A 224 -8.06 -3.02 -47.35
CA GLU A 224 -7.62 -3.02 -48.75
C GLU A 224 -6.62 -1.86 -49.00
N LYS A 225 -7.00 -0.63 -48.61
CA LYS A 225 -6.13 0.55 -48.73
C LYS A 225 -4.81 0.45 -47.94
N VAL A 226 -4.79 -0.26 -46.81
CA VAL A 226 -3.55 -0.44 -46.02
C VAL A 226 -2.61 -1.42 -46.72
N TRP A 227 -3.13 -2.52 -47.28
CA TRP A 227 -2.34 -3.45 -48.10
C TRP A 227 -1.76 -2.75 -49.34
N ASP A 228 -2.59 -2.06 -50.12
CA ASP A 228 -2.14 -1.33 -51.33
C ASP A 228 -1.04 -0.28 -51.03
N SER A 229 -0.99 0.23 -49.79
CA SER A 229 0.02 1.19 -49.33
C SER A 229 1.32 0.58 -48.80
N SER A 230 1.39 -0.75 -48.68
CA SER A 230 2.56 -1.48 -48.16
C SER A 230 3.52 -1.96 -49.25
N ASP A 231 3.05 -2.01 -50.50
CA ASP A 231 3.81 -2.47 -51.67
C ASP A 231 4.53 -1.33 -52.44
N ASN A 232 4.54 -0.10 -51.87
CA ASN A 232 5.26 1.08 -52.37
C ASN A 232 6.27 1.61 -51.35
#